data_AF-A0A538UB04-F1
#
_entry.id   AF-A0A538UB04-F1
#
_cell.length_a   1.000
_cell.length_b   1.000
_cell.length_c   1.000
_cell.angle_alpha   90.00
_cell.angle_beta   90.00
_cell.angle_gamma   90.00
#
_symmetry.space_group_name_H-M   'P 1'
#
loop_
_entity.id
_entity.type
_entity.pdbx_description
1 polymer ?
#
loop_
_entity_poly.entity_id
_entity_poly.type
_entity_poly.pdbx_seq_one_letter_code
_entity_poly.pdbx_strand_id
1 'polypeptide(L)'
;MLRHWLLLCACLGASLAFAGSFFVLSHTQQNQGLQTAASGAALLLLVLVTARWRTVIDAMLSDAPGAAAPRLTDRPRLTLFIASFVALFLELALIRYTRSQLRVFSFFKNVPLIAVYLGLGIGCAIGGGRPRHVIAFLLWFVPLAIFLAGGAFVFAGALGGFAAAASSEQVLGDIVVRDPSEAVAFAGQVGMGVFCLITLLTLASLFVPIGRLLGDAFERLPRLTAYSVNIAGSLIGSAAFLILGYLWTPPWLWVLIGLVPLL
;
A
#
# COMPACT_ATOMS: atom_id res chain seq x y z
N MET A 1 -14.25 4.55 -11.13
CA MET A 1 -13.04 4.21 -10.33
C MET A 1 -11.80 4.12 -11.21
N LEU A 2 -11.79 3.28 -12.26
CA LEU A 2 -10.61 3.02 -13.11
C LEU A 2 -9.98 4.28 -13.74
N ARG A 3 -10.80 5.23 -14.22
CA ARG A 3 -10.31 6.49 -14.80
C ARG A 3 -9.51 7.35 -13.82
N HIS A 4 -9.91 7.41 -12.55
CA HIS A 4 -9.16 8.15 -11.52
C HIS A 4 -7.85 7.43 -11.18
N TRP A 5 -7.88 6.11 -11.11
CA TRP A 5 -6.69 5.28 -10.89
C TRP A 5 -5.66 5.47 -12.02
N LEU A 6 -6.10 5.48 -13.28
CA LEU A 6 -5.23 5.70 -14.44
C LEU A 6 -4.57 7.08 -14.39
N LEU A 7 -5.33 8.13 -14.05
CA LEU A 7 -4.79 9.49 -13.90
C LEU A 7 -3.75 9.57 -12.78
N LEU A 8 -4.05 9.00 -11.61
CA LEU A 8 -3.12 8.99 -10.48
C LEU A 8 -1.83 8.23 -10.81
N CYS A 9 -1.95 7.06 -11.43
CA CYS A 9 -0.79 6.26 -11.85
C CYS A 9 0.02 6.95 -12.94
N ALA A 10 -0.63 7.66 -13.87
CA ALA A 10 0.04 8.43 -14.91
C ALA A 10 0.81 9.62 -14.31
N CYS A 11 0.18 10.38 -13.42
CA CYS A 11 0.83 11.51 -12.72
C CYS A 11 2.01 11.02 -11.87
N LEU A 12 1.84 9.93 -11.12
CA LEU A 12 2.91 9.33 -10.31
C LEU A 12 4.04 8.76 -11.19
N GLY A 13 3.71 8.07 -12.28
CA GLY A 13 4.69 7.54 -13.21
C GLY A 13 5.50 8.64 -13.88
N ALA A 14 4.84 9.71 -14.33
CA ALA A 14 5.50 10.87 -14.93
C ALA A 14 6.40 11.61 -13.94
N SER A 15 5.96 11.81 -12.69
CA SER A 15 6.77 12.48 -11.66
C SER A 15 8.01 11.66 -11.29
N LEU A 16 7.89 10.34 -11.17
CA LEU A 16 9.02 9.44 -10.91
C LEU A 16 9.99 9.37 -12.09
N ALA A 17 9.48 9.32 -13.33
CA ALA A 17 10.32 9.32 -14.53
C ALA A 17 11.11 10.63 -14.64
N PHE A 18 10.46 11.77 -14.38
CA PHE A 18 11.09 13.08 -14.38
C PHE A 18 12.15 13.19 -13.28
N ALA A 19 11.80 12.86 -12.04
CA ALA A 19 12.72 12.91 -10.91
C ALA A 19 13.91 11.96 -11.09
N GLY A 20 13.67 10.72 -11.54
CA GLY A 20 14.74 9.76 -11.83
C GLY A 20 15.69 10.26 -12.91
N SER A 21 15.16 10.83 -14.00
CA SER A 21 15.97 11.41 -15.08
C SER A 21 16.82 12.59 -14.59
N PHE A 22 16.27 13.44 -13.70
CA PHE A 22 17.01 14.53 -13.08
C PHE A 22 18.21 14.03 -12.27
N PHE A 23 18.03 13.01 -11.43
CA PHE A 23 19.13 12.41 -10.65
C PHE A 23 20.19 11.71 -11.52
N VAL A 24 19.80 11.10 -12.64
CA VAL A 24 20.76 10.53 -13.59
C VAL A 24 21.61 11.63 -14.22
N LEU A 25 20.99 12.74 -14.63
CA LEU A 25 21.68 13.87 -15.27
C LEU A 25 22.59 14.64 -14.31
N SER A 26 22.20 14.77 -13.04
CA SER A 26 22.99 15.47 -12.02
C SER A 26 24.25 14.70 -11.57
N HIS A 27 24.50 13.49 -12.10
CA HIS A 27 25.60 12.56 -11.74
C HIS A 27 25.70 12.21 -10.24
N THR A 28 24.85 12.79 -9.41
CA THR A 28 24.67 12.48 -7.99
C THR A 28 23.71 11.29 -7.87
N GLN A 29 24.23 10.16 -7.42
CA GLN A 29 23.48 8.91 -7.22
C GLN A 29 22.80 8.34 -8.48
N GLN A 30 23.57 8.29 -9.57
CA GLN A 30 23.16 7.80 -10.89
C GLN A 30 22.40 6.45 -10.87
N ASN A 31 22.86 5.48 -10.07
CA ASN A 31 22.22 4.16 -9.97
C ASN A 31 20.79 4.24 -9.39
N GLN A 32 20.57 5.12 -8.42
CA GLN A 32 19.26 5.29 -7.78
C GLN A 32 18.33 6.09 -8.69
N GLY A 33 18.86 7.11 -9.39
CA GLY A 33 18.12 7.82 -10.43
C GLY A 33 17.65 6.90 -11.56
N LEU A 34 18.49 5.96 -12.00
CA LEU A 34 18.13 4.98 -13.04
C LEU A 34 17.00 4.06 -12.57
N GLN A 35 17.07 3.58 -11.33
CA GLN A 35 16.02 2.75 -10.73
C GLN A 35 14.69 3.50 -10.62
N THR A 36 14.69 4.75 -10.16
CA THR A 36 13.47 5.57 -10.08
C THR A 36 12.89 5.84 -11.47
N ALA A 37 13.74 6.16 -12.46
CA ALA A 37 13.29 6.36 -13.84
C ALA A 37 12.67 5.09 -14.41
N ALA A 38 13.26 3.92 -14.14
CA ALA A 38 12.72 2.62 -14.54
C ALA A 38 11.37 2.33 -13.87
N SER A 39 11.21 2.63 -12.57
CA SER A 39 9.91 2.52 -11.87
C SER A 39 8.85 3.45 -12.47
N GLY A 40 9.22 4.69 -12.83
CA GLY A 40 8.34 5.62 -13.51
C GLY A 40 7.89 5.11 -14.89
N ALA A 41 8.83 4.61 -15.69
CA ALA A 41 8.54 4.00 -16.99
C ALA A 41 7.66 2.74 -16.87
N ALA A 42 7.92 1.90 -15.87
CA ALA A 42 7.11 0.71 -15.59
C ALA A 42 5.65 1.07 -15.22
N LEU A 43 5.44 2.12 -14.42
CA LEU A 43 4.10 2.64 -14.13
C LEU A 43 3.40 3.17 -15.38
N LEU A 44 4.10 3.92 -16.24
CA LEU A 44 3.53 4.42 -17.49
C LEU A 44 3.17 3.28 -18.45
N LEU A 45 4.02 2.24 -18.57
CA LEU A 45 3.70 1.03 -19.32
C LEU A 45 2.47 0.31 -18.75
N LEU A 46 2.38 0.20 -17.42
CA LEU A 46 1.21 -0.37 -16.76
C LEU A 46 -0.07 0.43 -17.07
N VAL A 47 0.01 1.76 -17.07
CA VAL A 47 -1.10 2.65 -17.46
C VAL A 47 -1.51 2.40 -18.90
N LEU A 48 -0.56 2.24 -19.82
CA LEU A 48 -0.86 1.96 -21.23
C LEU A 48 -1.52 0.58 -21.42
N VAL A 49 -1.02 -0.45 -20.74
CA VAL A 49 -1.60 -1.80 -20.76
C VAL A 49 -3.00 -1.77 -20.17
N THR A 50 -3.18 -1.20 -18.98
CA THR A 50 -4.51 -1.11 -18.34
C THR A 50 -5.49 -0.24 -19.12
N ALA A 51 -5.04 0.84 -19.78
CA ALA A 51 -5.85 1.65 -20.68
C ALA A 51 -6.26 0.89 -21.95
N ARG A 52 -5.38 0.03 -22.49
CA ARG A 52 -5.69 -0.86 -23.62
C ARG A 52 -6.76 -1.88 -23.27
N TRP A 53 -6.70 -2.44 -22.06
CA TRP A 53 -7.66 -3.43 -21.55
C TRP A 53 -8.79 -2.81 -20.73
N ARG A 54 -8.96 -1.48 -20.80
CA ARG A 54 -9.94 -0.69 -20.04
C ARG A 54 -11.33 -1.31 -20.06
N THR A 55 -11.82 -1.67 -21.24
CA THR A 55 -13.20 -2.16 -21.40
C THR A 55 -13.42 -3.50 -20.73
N VAL A 56 -12.40 -4.38 -20.74
CA VAL A 56 -12.44 -5.68 -20.05
C VAL A 56 -12.34 -5.50 -18.55
N ILE A 57 -11.45 -4.63 -18.08
CA ILE A 57 -11.28 -4.34 -16.64
C ILE A 57 -12.53 -3.64 -16.07
N ASP A 58 -13.06 -2.65 -16.79
CA ASP A 58 -14.30 -1.99 -16.41
C ASP A 58 -15.45 -3.01 -16.41
N ALA A 59 -15.53 -3.95 -17.37
CA ALA A 59 -16.51 -5.02 -17.36
C ALA A 59 -16.35 -6.01 -16.19
N MET A 60 -15.13 -6.22 -15.68
CA MET A 60 -14.89 -7.02 -14.46
C MET A 60 -15.22 -6.23 -13.17
N LEU A 61 -15.11 -4.91 -13.21
CA LEU A 61 -15.41 -4.01 -12.08
C LEU A 61 -16.90 -3.63 -12.01
N SER A 62 -17.59 -3.56 -13.15
CA SER A 62 -19.03 -3.34 -13.28
C SER A 62 -19.76 -4.68 -13.27
N ASP A 63 -20.82 -4.82 -12.48
CA ASP A 63 -21.59 -6.08 -12.40
C ASP A 63 -22.15 -6.46 -13.79
N ALA A 64 -21.50 -7.39 -14.49
CA ALA A 64 -22.13 -8.14 -15.57
C ALA A 64 -22.99 -9.24 -14.93
N PRO A 65 -24.33 -9.20 -15.08
CA PRO A 65 -25.21 -10.25 -14.56
C PRO A 65 -24.96 -11.53 -15.37
N GLY A 66 -24.13 -12.44 -14.84
CA GLY A 66 -23.97 -13.79 -15.41
C GLY A 66 -22.55 -14.31 -15.63
N ALA A 67 -21.49 -13.54 -15.37
CA ALA A 67 -20.13 -14.09 -15.40
C ALA A 67 -19.90 -14.93 -14.14
N ALA A 68 -19.68 -16.24 -14.31
CA ALA A 68 -19.49 -17.23 -13.25
C ALA A 68 -18.66 -16.66 -12.09
N ALA A 69 -19.30 -16.54 -10.92
CA ALA A 69 -18.68 -15.99 -9.73
C ALA A 69 -17.40 -16.77 -9.37
N PRO A 70 -16.29 -16.10 -9.01
CA PRO A 70 -15.17 -16.82 -8.42
C PRO A 70 -15.62 -17.42 -7.08
N ARG A 71 -15.28 -18.71 -6.91
CA ARG A 71 -15.75 -19.69 -5.91
C ARG A 71 -15.56 -19.29 -4.44
N LEU A 72 -14.91 -18.16 -4.16
CA LEU A 72 -14.60 -17.71 -2.80
C LEU A 72 -15.84 -17.20 -2.06
N THR A 73 -16.69 -16.41 -2.72
CA THR A 73 -17.89 -15.83 -2.09
C THR A 73 -18.94 -16.90 -1.73
N ASP A 74 -18.89 -18.06 -2.38
CA ASP A 74 -19.73 -19.22 -2.09
C ASP A 74 -19.28 -19.98 -0.82
N ARG A 75 -18.08 -19.70 -0.31
CA ARG A 75 -17.51 -20.33 0.88
C ARG A 75 -17.09 -19.26 1.88
N PRO A 76 -18.02 -18.74 2.70
CA PRO A 76 -17.74 -17.62 3.59
C PRO A 76 -16.63 -17.92 4.60
N ARG A 77 -16.46 -19.19 5.02
CA ARG A 77 -15.34 -19.62 5.88
C ARG A 77 -13.98 -19.43 5.20
N LEU A 78 -13.86 -19.82 3.93
CA LEU A 78 -12.62 -19.70 3.18
C LEU A 78 -12.31 -18.24 2.85
N THR A 79 -13.33 -17.47 2.45
CA THR A 79 -13.18 -16.02 2.24
C THR A 79 -12.71 -15.33 3.51
N LEU A 80 -13.32 -15.63 4.66
CA LEU A 80 -12.90 -15.05 5.94
C LEU A 80 -11.46 -15.44 6.28
N PHE A 81 -11.13 -16.72 6.16
CA PHE A 81 -9.77 -17.21 6.43
C PHE A 81 -8.71 -16.51 5.56
N ILE A 82 -8.94 -16.46 4.24
CA ILE A 82 -8.01 -15.83 3.29
C ILE A 82 -7.95 -14.33 3.52
N ALA A 83 -9.08 -13.65 3.69
CA ALA A 83 -9.11 -12.21 3.93
C ALA A 83 -8.34 -11.85 5.22
N SER A 84 -8.53 -12.62 6.31
CA SER A 84 -7.80 -12.42 7.57
C SER A 84 -6.31 -12.74 7.43
N PHE A 85 -5.95 -13.80 6.72
CA PHE A 85 -4.55 -14.13 6.40
C PHE A 85 -3.88 -12.99 5.65
N VAL A 86 -4.47 -12.57 4.53
CA VAL A 86 -3.92 -11.55 3.64
C VAL A 86 -3.85 -10.20 4.35
N ALA A 87 -4.89 -9.82 5.08
CA ALA A 87 -4.94 -8.56 5.81
C ALA A 87 -3.77 -8.44 6.79
N LEU A 88 -3.60 -9.41 7.70
CA LEU A 88 -2.57 -9.33 8.72
C LEU A 88 -1.17 -9.58 8.17
N PHE A 89 -1.03 -10.49 7.19
CA PHE A 89 0.24 -10.72 6.51
C PHE A 89 0.73 -9.44 5.81
N LEU A 90 -0.13 -8.79 5.02
CA LEU A 90 0.23 -7.58 4.30
C LEU A 90 0.42 -6.39 5.23
N GLU A 91 -0.33 -6.30 6.33
CA GLU A 91 -0.10 -5.30 7.37
C GLU A 91 1.36 -5.37 7.89
N LEU A 92 1.79 -6.56 8.31
CA LEU A 92 3.15 -6.76 8.83
C LEU A 92 4.22 -6.52 7.75
N ALA A 93 3.97 -6.99 6.53
CA ALA A 93 4.86 -6.76 5.39
C ALA A 93 5.00 -5.27 5.08
N LEU A 94 3.90 -4.52 5.06
CA LEU A 94 3.90 -3.08 4.81
C LEU A 94 4.56 -2.31 5.94
N ILE A 95 4.30 -2.65 7.21
CA ILE A 95 4.99 -2.04 8.36
C ILE A 95 6.50 -2.24 8.25
N ARG A 96 6.96 -3.46 7.96
CA ARG A 96 8.39 -3.78 7.84
C ARG A 96 9.02 -3.07 6.63
N TYR A 97 8.40 -3.18 5.47
CA TYR A 97 8.95 -2.64 4.23
C TYR A 97 8.97 -1.11 4.26
N THR A 98 7.87 -0.48 4.64
CA THR A 98 7.74 0.99 4.71
C THR A 98 8.72 1.58 5.71
N ARG A 99 8.91 0.93 6.87
CA ARG A 99 9.92 1.33 7.87
C ARG A 99 11.35 1.29 7.30
N SER A 100 11.66 0.34 6.43
CA SER A 100 12.98 0.22 5.82
C SER A 100 13.23 1.26 4.72
N GLN A 101 12.20 1.67 3.99
CA GLN A 101 12.32 2.62 2.89
C GLN A 101 12.29 4.08 3.34
N LEU A 102 11.51 4.38 4.38
CA LEU A 102 11.25 5.75 4.81
C LEU A 102 11.54 5.87 6.32
N ARG A 103 12.63 6.56 6.66
CA ARG A 103 13.13 6.73 8.04
C ARG A 103 12.07 7.28 8.99
N VAL A 104 11.20 8.17 8.51
CA VAL A 104 10.06 8.75 9.25
C VAL A 104 9.17 7.66 9.88
N PHE A 105 8.92 6.56 9.17
CA PHE A 105 8.09 5.47 9.70
C PHE A 105 8.80 4.58 10.72
N SER A 106 10.09 4.78 10.97
CA SER A 106 10.78 4.21 12.13
C SER A 106 10.38 4.91 13.44
N PHE A 107 9.96 6.18 13.37
CA PHE A 107 9.45 6.92 14.53
C PHE A 107 7.93 6.74 14.64
N PHE A 108 7.21 6.89 13.53
CA PHE A 108 5.75 6.76 13.48
C PHE A 108 5.28 5.36 13.06
N LYS A 109 5.83 4.32 13.72
CA LYS A 109 5.55 2.90 13.41
C LYS A 109 4.07 2.53 13.47
N ASN A 110 3.28 3.26 14.26
CA ASN A 110 1.86 3.00 14.46
C ASN A 110 0.99 3.56 13.33
N VAL A 111 1.49 4.49 12.49
CA VAL A 111 0.67 5.09 11.42
C VAL A 111 0.19 4.04 10.41
N PRO A 112 1.06 3.17 9.86
CA PRO A 112 0.60 2.12 8.96
C PRO A 112 -0.37 1.14 9.64
N LEU A 113 -0.11 0.76 10.89
CA LEU A 113 -0.98 -0.12 11.68
C LEU A 113 -2.38 0.50 11.81
N ILE A 114 -2.48 1.73 12.32
CA ILE A 114 -3.75 2.44 12.50
C ILE A 114 -4.48 2.57 11.16
N ALA A 115 -3.76 2.86 10.08
CA ALA A 115 -4.34 2.98 8.76
C ALA A 115 -4.96 1.66 8.28
N VAL A 116 -4.26 0.53 8.43
CA VAL A 116 -4.78 -0.79 8.05
C VAL A 116 -6.03 -1.14 8.87
N TYR A 117 -5.99 -0.99 10.19
CA TYR A 117 -7.15 -1.23 11.05
C TYR A 117 -8.34 -0.33 10.71
N LEU A 118 -8.10 0.96 10.45
CA LEU A 118 -9.12 1.90 10.02
C LEU A 118 -9.74 1.49 8.68
N GLY A 119 -8.91 1.13 7.70
CA GLY A 119 -9.34 0.66 6.39
C GLY A 119 -10.20 -0.59 6.46
N LEU A 120 -9.74 -1.60 7.20
CA LEU A 120 -10.50 -2.82 7.47
C LEU A 120 -11.83 -2.53 8.18
N GLY A 121 -11.80 -1.68 9.21
CA GLY A 121 -12.99 -1.30 9.98
C GLY A 121 -14.04 -0.57 9.14
N ILE A 122 -13.62 0.43 8.35
CA ILE A 122 -14.51 1.13 7.40
C ILE A 122 -15.07 0.15 6.38
N GLY A 123 -14.23 -0.73 5.83
CA GLY A 123 -14.66 -1.76 4.90
C GLY A 123 -15.73 -2.68 5.51
N CYS A 124 -15.50 -3.17 6.73
CA CYS A 124 -16.47 -3.99 7.46
C CYS A 124 -17.79 -3.26 7.68
N ALA A 125 -17.75 -1.98 8.08
CA ALA A 125 -18.93 -1.18 8.34
C ALA A 125 -19.76 -0.89 7.08
N ILE A 126 -19.11 -0.74 5.92
CA ILE A 126 -19.80 -0.57 4.63
C ILE A 126 -20.42 -1.89 4.15
N GLY A 127 -19.74 -3.02 4.38
CA GLY A 127 -20.19 -4.35 3.98
C GLY A 127 -20.35 -4.53 2.46
N GLY A 128 -21.11 -5.57 2.08
CA GLY A 128 -21.42 -5.88 0.68
C GLY A 128 -20.20 -6.30 -0.15
N GLY A 129 -19.29 -7.07 0.48
CA GLY A 129 -18.15 -7.70 -0.15
C GLY A 129 -18.54 -8.45 -1.43
N ARG A 130 -17.73 -8.25 -2.47
CA ARG A 130 -17.96 -8.81 -3.82
C ARG A 130 -16.60 -9.10 -4.45
N PRO A 131 -16.49 -10.06 -5.37
CA PRO A 131 -15.26 -10.37 -6.11
C PRO A 131 -14.55 -9.15 -6.71
N ARG A 132 -15.30 -8.15 -7.18
CA ARG A 132 -14.74 -6.89 -7.70
C ARG A 132 -13.83 -6.16 -6.71
N HIS A 133 -14.07 -6.31 -5.41
CA HIS A 133 -13.26 -5.68 -4.36
C HIS A 133 -11.89 -6.34 -4.25
N VAL A 134 -11.79 -7.63 -4.55
CA VAL A 134 -10.50 -8.34 -4.67
C VAL A 134 -9.71 -7.79 -5.87
N ILE A 135 -10.36 -7.65 -7.03
CA ILE A 135 -9.73 -7.10 -8.23
C ILE A 135 -9.31 -5.64 -8.00
N ALA A 136 -10.16 -4.84 -7.35
CA ALA A 136 -9.85 -3.47 -6.96
C ALA A 136 -8.63 -3.41 -6.02
N PHE A 137 -8.56 -4.29 -5.02
CA PHE A 137 -7.42 -4.39 -4.11
C PHE A 137 -6.12 -4.70 -4.84
N LEU A 138 -6.13 -5.75 -5.67
CA LEU A 138 -4.98 -6.16 -6.48
C LEU A 138 -4.50 -5.02 -7.37
N LEU A 139 -5.43 -4.34 -8.06
CA LEU A 139 -5.14 -3.24 -8.97
C LEU A 139 -4.54 -2.02 -8.27
N TRP A 140 -4.97 -1.72 -7.03
CA TRP A 140 -4.36 -0.65 -6.22
C TRP A 140 -3.02 -1.04 -5.59
N PHE A 141 -2.77 -2.33 -5.36
CA PHE A 141 -1.52 -2.80 -4.78
C PHE A 141 -0.35 -2.75 -5.77
N VAL A 142 -0.59 -2.96 -7.08
CA VAL A 142 0.46 -2.90 -8.12
C VAL A 142 1.21 -1.55 -8.15
N PRO A 143 0.54 -0.38 -8.28
CA PRO A 143 1.26 0.89 -8.34
C PRO A 143 1.94 1.23 -7.03
N LEU A 144 1.35 0.83 -5.89
CA LEU A 144 1.99 0.96 -4.58
C LEU A 144 3.30 0.16 -4.53
N ALA A 145 3.31 -1.10 -4.99
CA ALA A 145 4.50 -1.93 -5.02
C ALA A 145 5.60 -1.33 -5.92
N ILE A 146 5.24 -0.80 -7.10
CA ILE A 146 6.21 -0.17 -8.00
C ILE A 146 6.77 1.14 -7.39
N PHE A 147 5.91 1.96 -6.78
CA PHE A 147 6.35 3.16 -6.06
C PHE A 147 7.31 2.81 -4.92
N LEU A 148 6.96 1.80 -4.13
CA LEU A 148 7.76 1.32 -3.01
C LEU A 148 9.10 0.70 -3.44
N ALA A 149 9.19 0.15 -4.65
CA ALA A 149 10.41 -0.46 -5.17
C ALA A 149 11.48 0.55 -5.61
N GLY A 150 11.10 1.73 -6.11
CA GLY A 150 12.08 2.71 -6.61
C GLY A 150 11.71 4.19 -6.51
N GLY A 151 10.45 4.51 -6.23
CA GLY A 151 9.99 5.89 -6.00
C GLY A 151 10.16 6.39 -4.57
N ALA A 152 10.26 5.47 -3.60
CA ALA A 152 10.41 5.80 -2.19
C ALA A 152 11.67 6.63 -1.91
N PHE A 153 12.75 6.43 -2.66
CA PHE A 153 14.00 7.18 -2.50
C PHE A 153 13.84 8.68 -2.82
N VAL A 154 13.21 9.02 -3.94
CA VAL A 154 12.93 10.42 -4.31
C VAL A 154 12.09 11.09 -3.23
N PHE A 155 11.10 10.36 -2.72
CA PHE A 155 10.24 10.84 -1.65
C PHE A 155 11.00 11.01 -0.33
N ALA A 156 11.90 10.09 0.01
CA ALA A 156 12.76 10.18 1.20
C ALA A 156 13.65 11.43 1.19
N GLY A 157 14.23 11.77 0.03
CA GLY A 157 15.01 13.00 -0.15
C GLY A 157 14.17 14.27 0.06
N ALA A 158 12.98 14.33 -0.56
CA ALA A 158 12.05 15.45 -0.38
C ALA A 158 11.56 15.59 1.06
N LEU A 159 11.25 14.46 1.72
CA LEU A 159 10.87 14.40 3.13
C LEU A 159 12.01 14.81 4.05
N GLY A 160 13.27 14.54 3.68
CA GLY A 160 14.44 14.87 4.49
C GLY A 160 14.51 16.34 4.88
N GLY A 161 14.13 17.26 3.97
CA GLY A 161 14.10 18.69 4.25
C GLY A 161 13.04 19.08 5.28
N PHE A 162 11.81 18.59 5.11
CA PHE A 162 10.71 18.81 6.08
C PHE A 162 11.01 18.16 7.43
N ALA A 163 11.56 16.95 7.41
CA ALA A 163 11.93 16.17 8.58
C ALA A 163 13.04 16.86 9.40
N ALA A 164 14.03 17.42 8.72
CA ALA A 164 15.12 18.19 9.32
C ALA A 164 14.62 19.51 9.93
N ALA A 165 13.71 20.22 9.25
CA ALA A 165 13.10 21.43 9.78
C ALA A 165 12.17 21.14 10.97
N ALA A 166 11.46 20.00 10.98
CA ALA A 166 10.46 19.66 11.99
C ALA A 166 11.03 19.21 13.34
N SER A 167 12.30 18.78 13.39
CA SER A 167 12.89 18.14 14.57
C SER A 167 14.09 18.92 15.09
N SER A 168 14.04 19.32 16.37
CA SER A 168 15.15 19.96 17.08
C SER A 168 16.38 19.07 17.20
N GLU A 169 16.16 17.75 17.28
CA GLU A 169 17.22 16.73 17.44
C GLU A 169 17.86 16.32 16.11
N GLN A 170 17.38 16.82 14.96
CA GLN A 170 17.94 16.51 13.62
C GLN A 170 17.95 15.00 13.28
N VAL A 171 17.18 14.20 14.01
CA VAL A 171 17.18 12.73 13.96
C VAL A 171 16.40 12.18 12.75
N LEU A 172 15.55 13.01 12.13
CA LEU A 172 14.50 12.55 11.23
C LEU A 172 14.90 12.56 9.72
N GLY A 173 16.08 13.08 9.37
CA GLY A 173 16.57 13.16 7.98
C GLY A 173 18.11 13.14 7.87
N ASP A 174 18.64 13.08 6.64
CA ASP A 174 20.09 13.20 6.36
C ASP A 174 20.54 14.66 6.18
N ILE A 175 19.59 15.59 6.15
CA ILE A 175 19.85 17.02 6.03
C ILE A 175 19.91 17.61 7.44
N VAL A 176 20.96 18.37 7.72
CA VAL A 176 21.15 19.06 8.99
C VAL A 176 20.81 20.54 8.79
N VAL A 177 19.70 20.99 9.39
CA VAL A 177 19.35 22.41 9.47
C VAL A 177 19.76 22.90 10.85
N ARG A 178 20.79 23.77 10.91
CA ARG A 178 21.16 24.49 12.13
C ARG A 178 20.30 25.74 12.27
N ASP A 179 19.75 25.95 13.46
CA ASP A 179 18.94 27.11 13.85
C ASP A 179 17.82 27.48 12.86
N PRO A 180 16.87 26.54 12.59
CA PRO A 180 15.69 26.90 11.80
C PRO A 180 14.91 28.01 12.50
N SER A 181 14.45 29.00 11.73
CA SER A 181 13.51 29.99 12.26
C SER A 181 12.22 29.31 12.73
N GLU A 182 11.54 29.87 13.72
CA GLU A 182 10.30 29.28 14.27
C GLU A 182 9.26 29.00 13.19
N ALA A 183 9.16 29.88 12.18
CA ALA A 183 8.26 29.71 11.03
C ALA A 183 8.63 28.48 10.17
N VAL A 184 9.92 28.23 9.95
CA VAL A 184 10.40 27.06 9.18
C VAL A 184 10.19 25.78 9.96
N ALA A 185 10.44 25.79 11.28
CA ALA A 185 10.18 24.65 12.13
C ALA A 185 8.68 24.28 12.17
N PHE A 186 7.81 25.28 12.32
CA PHE A 186 6.37 25.09 12.28
C PHE A 186 5.90 24.55 10.91
N ALA A 187 6.38 25.13 9.81
CA ALA A 187 6.07 24.65 8.47
C ALA A 187 6.54 23.19 8.24
N GLY A 188 7.71 22.83 8.76
CA GLY A 188 8.22 21.45 8.74
C GLY A 188 7.31 20.48 9.50
N GLN A 189 6.88 20.85 10.71
CA GLN A 189 5.97 20.04 11.54
C GLN A 189 4.60 19.85 10.87
N VAL A 190 4.02 20.92 10.33
CA VAL A 190 2.75 20.86 9.59
C VAL A 190 2.91 19.99 8.35
N GLY A 191 3.99 20.16 7.58
CA GLY A 191 4.29 19.35 6.40
C GLY A 191 4.39 17.85 6.74
N MET A 192 5.07 17.51 7.84
CA MET A 192 5.19 16.13 8.32
C MET A 192 3.84 15.57 8.78
N GLY A 193 3.05 16.36 9.51
CA GLY A 193 1.71 15.97 9.94
C GLY A 193 0.78 15.69 8.76
N VAL A 194 0.79 16.56 7.76
CA VAL A 194 0.03 16.39 6.51
C VAL A 194 0.50 15.15 5.75
N PHE A 195 1.81 14.91 5.65
CA PHE A 195 2.34 13.70 5.03
C PHE A 195 1.88 12.41 5.74
N CYS A 196 1.96 12.37 7.07
CA CYS A 196 1.48 11.24 7.86
C CYS A 196 -0.02 11.01 7.67
N LEU A 197 -0.83 12.08 7.65
CA LEU A 197 -2.27 12.01 7.42
C LEU A 197 -2.60 11.47 6.02
N ILE A 198 -1.95 11.99 4.97
CA ILE A 198 -2.13 11.51 3.60
C ILE A 198 -1.76 10.04 3.49
N THR A 199 -0.63 9.62 4.09
CA THR A 199 -0.22 8.21 4.10
C THR A 199 -1.27 7.35 4.80
N LEU A 200 -1.76 7.79 5.97
CA LEU A 200 -2.78 7.08 6.72
C LEU A 200 -4.04 6.88 5.87
N LEU A 201 -4.56 7.94 5.27
CA LEU A 201 -5.77 7.88 4.44
C LEU A 201 -5.57 7.01 3.21
N THR A 202 -4.40 7.11 2.56
CA THR A 202 -4.05 6.29 1.40
C THR A 202 -4.02 4.81 1.77
N LEU A 203 -3.31 4.44 2.83
CA LEU A 203 -3.19 3.06 3.26
C LEU A 203 -4.52 2.52 3.81
N ALA A 204 -5.30 3.34 4.51
CA ALA A 204 -6.64 2.96 4.93
C ALA A 204 -7.53 2.66 3.71
N SER A 205 -7.55 3.52 2.70
CA SER A 205 -8.33 3.30 1.49
C SER A 205 -7.93 2.02 0.74
N LEU A 206 -6.65 1.62 0.81
CA LEU A 206 -6.16 0.37 0.23
C LEU A 206 -6.77 -0.85 0.90
N PHE A 207 -7.00 -0.83 2.22
CA PHE A 207 -7.52 -1.97 2.97
C PHE A 207 -9.05 -2.04 3.04
N VAL A 208 -9.76 -0.96 2.66
CA VAL A 208 -11.24 -0.94 2.59
C VAL A 208 -11.82 -2.12 1.78
N PRO A 209 -11.33 -2.45 0.57
CA PRO A 209 -11.90 -3.57 -0.21
C PRO A 209 -11.79 -4.92 0.50
N ILE A 210 -10.68 -5.18 1.20
CA ILE A 210 -10.51 -6.41 2.01
C ILE A 210 -11.43 -6.37 3.23
N GLY A 211 -11.56 -5.21 3.89
CA GLY A 211 -12.52 -5.03 4.98
C GLY A 211 -13.96 -5.33 4.57
N ARG A 212 -14.37 -4.95 3.35
CA ARG A 212 -15.72 -5.26 2.84
C ARG A 212 -15.96 -6.76 2.67
N LEU A 213 -14.94 -7.51 2.24
CA LEU A 213 -15.01 -8.98 2.16
C LEU A 213 -15.10 -9.60 3.54
N LEU A 214 -14.32 -9.07 4.48
CA LEU A 214 -14.32 -9.52 5.87
C LEU A 214 -15.69 -9.30 6.52
N GLY A 215 -16.27 -8.10 6.39
CA GLY A 215 -17.59 -7.77 6.91
C GLY A 215 -18.71 -8.66 6.36
N ASP A 216 -18.77 -8.85 5.04
CA ASP A 216 -19.76 -9.72 4.40
C ASP A 216 -19.59 -11.19 4.82
N ALA A 217 -18.36 -11.68 4.99
CA ALA A 217 -18.12 -13.03 5.46
C ALA A 217 -18.47 -13.22 6.96
N PHE A 218 -18.29 -12.18 7.79
CA PHE A 218 -18.73 -12.16 9.19
C PHE A 218 -20.25 -12.25 9.33
N GLU A 219 -21.01 -11.57 8.46
CA GLU A 219 -22.49 -11.60 8.49
C GLU A 219 -23.07 -12.96 8.08
N ARG A 220 -22.36 -13.71 7.24
CA ARG A 220 -22.81 -15.02 6.71
C ARG A 220 -22.51 -16.21 7.63
N LEU A 221 -21.81 -16.00 8.75
CA LEU A 221 -21.35 -17.07 9.64
C LEU A 221 -21.80 -16.85 11.09
N PRO A 222 -22.01 -17.93 11.87
CA PRO A 222 -22.20 -17.83 13.31
C PRO A 222 -21.00 -17.13 13.98
N ARG A 223 -21.27 -16.23 14.93
CA ARG A 223 -20.27 -15.35 15.56
C ARG A 223 -19.01 -16.08 16.05
N LEU A 224 -19.18 -17.21 16.75
CA LEU A 224 -18.06 -17.98 17.31
C LEU A 224 -17.19 -18.62 16.20
N THR A 225 -17.84 -19.18 15.18
CA THR A 225 -17.12 -19.79 14.04
C THR A 225 -16.38 -18.73 13.24
N ALA A 226 -17.02 -17.59 12.96
CA ALA A 226 -16.40 -16.48 12.25
C ALA A 226 -15.17 -15.97 13.01
N TYR A 227 -15.31 -15.75 14.32
CA TYR A 227 -14.20 -15.31 15.16
C TYR A 227 -13.03 -16.30 15.18
N SER A 228 -13.31 -17.59 15.32
CA SER A 228 -12.29 -18.65 15.33
C SER A 228 -11.52 -18.70 14.01
N VAL A 229 -12.23 -18.62 12.88
CA VAL A 229 -11.63 -18.62 11.54
C VAL A 229 -10.80 -17.36 11.31
N ASN A 230 -11.30 -16.19 11.76
CA ASN A 230 -10.57 -14.93 11.66
C ASN A 230 -9.24 -14.97 12.43
N ILE A 231 -9.25 -15.49 13.68
CA ILE A 231 -8.03 -15.66 14.46
C ILE A 231 -7.09 -16.67 13.81
N ALA A 232 -7.60 -17.81 13.34
CA ALA A 232 -6.75 -18.82 12.72
C ALA A 232 -6.06 -18.28 11.45
N GLY A 233 -6.80 -17.58 10.59
CA GLY A 233 -6.26 -16.94 9.39
C GLY A 233 -5.20 -15.89 9.73
N SER A 234 -5.48 -15.03 10.71
CA SER A 234 -4.56 -13.97 11.12
C SER A 234 -3.28 -14.55 11.77
N LEU A 235 -3.40 -15.54 12.64
CA LEU A 235 -2.26 -16.22 13.26
C LEU A 235 -1.36 -16.87 12.20
N ILE A 236 -1.94 -17.55 11.22
CA ILE A 236 -1.19 -18.16 10.11
C ILE A 236 -0.53 -17.08 9.23
N GLY A 237 -1.20 -15.95 8.99
CA GLY A 237 -0.63 -14.80 8.27
C GLY A 237 0.61 -14.25 8.98
N SER A 238 0.50 -14.00 10.29
CA SER A 238 1.62 -13.56 11.13
C SER A 238 2.77 -14.57 11.17
N ALA A 239 2.47 -15.86 11.33
CA ALA A 239 3.47 -16.92 11.36
C ALA A 239 4.19 -17.06 10.01
N ALA A 240 3.45 -17.02 8.90
CA ALA A 240 4.02 -17.05 7.55
C ALA A 240 4.97 -15.88 7.33
N PHE A 241 4.58 -14.65 7.72
CA PHE A 241 5.46 -13.49 7.61
C PHE A 241 6.70 -13.60 8.50
N LEU A 242 6.54 -14.12 9.72
CA LEU A 242 7.66 -14.37 10.64
C LEU A 242 8.67 -15.37 10.03
N ILE A 243 8.21 -16.47 9.44
CA ILE A 243 9.06 -17.46 8.76
C ILE A 243 9.80 -16.82 7.59
N LEU A 244 9.10 -16.06 6.74
CA LEU A 244 9.72 -15.36 5.61
C LEU A 244 10.77 -14.35 6.06
N GLY A 245 10.49 -13.63 7.16
CA GLY A 245 11.42 -12.71 7.80
C GLY A 245 12.64 -13.42 8.40
N TYR A 246 12.46 -14.60 8.99
CA TYR A 246 13.54 -15.45 9.51
C TYR A 246 14.43 -16.00 8.40
N LEU A 247 13.86 -16.29 7.22
CA LEU A 247 14.58 -16.75 6.03
C LEU A 247 15.23 -15.62 5.22
N TRP A 248 15.15 -14.36 5.68
CA TRP A 248 15.71 -13.19 4.98
C TRP A 248 15.22 -13.04 3.53
N THR A 249 14.00 -13.50 3.27
CA THR A 249 13.45 -13.49 1.92
C THR A 249 13.24 -12.05 1.40
N PRO A 250 13.36 -11.83 0.08
CA PRO A 250 13.24 -10.50 -0.50
C PRO A 250 11.77 -10.01 -0.51
N PRO A 251 11.53 -8.69 -0.48
CA PRO A 251 10.19 -8.11 -0.36
C PRO A 251 9.19 -8.47 -1.48
N TRP A 252 9.67 -8.70 -2.71
CA TRP A 252 8.81 -9.11 -3.81
C TRP A 252 8.15 -10.47 -3.54
N LEU A 253 8.82 -11.36 -2.79
CA LEU A 253 8.25 -12.66 -2.42
C LEU A 253 7.14 -12.49 -1.38
N TRP A 254 7.28 -11.52 -0.46
CA TRP A 254 6.22 -11.22 0.51
C TRP A 254 4.97 -10.74 -0.22
N VAL A 255 5.11 -9.81 -1.17
CA VAL A 255 3.99 -9.33 -1.98
C VAL A 255 3.34 -10.49 -2.74
N LEU A 256 4.12 -11.37 -3.36
CA LEU A 256 3.59 -12.52 -4.07
C LEU A 256 2.77 -13.43 -3.14
N ILE A 257 3.33 -13.83 -1.99
CA ILE A 257 2.67 -14.71 -1.03
C ILE A 257 1.42 -14.07 -0.42
N GLY A 258 1.44 -12.75 -0.22
CA GLY A 258 0.29 -12.00 0.30
C GLY A 258 -0.84 -11.84 -0.72
N LEU A 259 -0.53 -11.76 -2.02
CA LEU A 259 -1.54 -11.51 -3.06
C LEU A 259 -2.05 -12.78 -3.75
N VAL A 260 -1.23 -13.82 -3.90
CA VAL A 260 -1.61 -15.07 -4.58
C VAL A 260 -2.87 -15.72 -3.99
N PRO A 261 -3.10 -15.74 -2.66
CA PRO A 261 -4.32 -16.33 -2.09
C PRO A 261 -5.63 -15.65 -2.53
N LEU A 262 -5.56 -14.44 -3.09
CA LEU A 262 -6.72 -13.70 -3.59
C LEU A 262 -7.09 -14.03 -5.05
N LEU A 263 -6.25 -14.77 -5.77
CA LEU A 263 -6.48 -15.19 -7.17
C LEU A 263 -7.36 -16.44 -7.24
#